data_AF-A0A8J3RNB7-F1
#
_entry.id   AF-A0A8J3RNB7-F1
#
_cell.length_a   1.000
_cell.length_b   1.000
_cell.length_c   1.000
_cell.angle_alpha   90.00
_cell.angle_beta   90.00
_cell.angle_gamma   90.00
#
_symmetry.space_group_name_H-M   'P 1'
#
loop_
_entity.id
_entity.type
_entity.pdbx_description
1 polymer ?
#
loop_
_entity_poly.entity_id
_entity_poly.type
_entity_poly.pdbx_seq_one_letter_code
_entity_poly.pdbx_strand_id
1 'polypeptide(L)'
;MRDALGRMTISKGLRFGFAVVIGMLLLPAVTSAWFLWQASSSVNDITEAGMPGARLTGEVDGLMNKYRKEQWEYLALPPGDEERAATVEAMAEEDAEMKDLIADLRALPLDEAHLTTLDAFENAWSEYVGVTRPLVELADKGDIPAARETFDGGAGDEQWDKLKENVAALRELDALAAAESHDDARRDLIVGFTALVVLLVAAVAVSLTVRRVLDRRISTGLRRLSVAAEGIARGDLDQRVEVTADDEIAEVAAAFDRMVEYLNGMAEVSRRMAEGDLAVDTAPKSSEDRLGQAFTSMVANLNGSIGEVRHSAGALDAASQELSGVSAGVRTAVGEVVGNAERQAGLVDEAQRAAHQTSGLVEDGIGTVRQLAQVMRDLDQKSTRIGDIVDTISRIAGQTNLLALNASIEAARAGVHGSGFAVVAAEVRTLAEESSKAAQSIADVVNEIQQTSGEAVMVVDEHARAAFERIAEGTTTLRAALDEVGSFARANMTSTERMAEATGAVADSIRQLTSTADRLREVTGRFEVRRAAPAGRN
;
A
#
# COMPACT_ATOMS: atom_id res chain seq x y z
N MET A 1 -39.69 16.29 27.49
CA MET A 1 -38.94 15.00 27.44
C MET A 1 -38.02 14.87 26.23
N ARG A 2 -38.49 15.18 25.00
CA ARG A 2 -37.65 15.13 23.77
C ARG A 2 -36.40 16.03 23.85
N ASP A 3 -36.54 17.24 24.41
CA ASP A 3 -35.43 18.20 24.55
C ASP A 3 -34.50 17.88 25.73
N ALA A 4 -35.06 17.35 26.82
CA ALA A 4 -34.27 16.91 27.98
C ALA A 4 -33.39 15.71 27.64
N LEU A 5 -33.91 14.72 26.91
CA LEU A 5 -33.12 13.63 26.34
C LEU A 5 -32.17 14.13 25.23
N GLY A 6 -32.50 15.28 24.60
CA GLY A 6 -31.71 16.03 23.61
C GLY A 6 -30.23 16.11 23.93
N ARG A 7 -29.92 16.58 25.14
CA ARG A 7 -28.58 17.00 25.55
C ARG A 7 -27.89 15.98 26.46
N MET A 8 -28.49 14.81 26.65
CA MET A 8 -27.94 13.76 27.49
C MET A 8 -27.11 12.81 26.65
N THR A 9 -25.98 12.39 27.21
CA THR A 9 -25.19 11.28 26.67
C THR A 9 -26.05 10.02 26.59
N ILE A 10 -25.77 9.12 25.63
CA ILE A 10 -26.52 7.89 25.38
C ILE A 10 -26.67 7.09 26.68
N SER A 11 -25.59 6.95 27.45
CA SER A 11 -25.60 6.26 28.74
C SER A 11 -26.58 6.89 29.74
N LYS A 12 -26.60 8.22 29.85
CA LYS A 12 -27.53 8.95 30.72
C LYS A 12 -28.98 8.85 30.22
N GLY A 13 -29.19 8.95 28.91
CA GLY A 13 -30.51 8.79 28.29
C GLY A 13 -31.09 7.39 28.47
N LEU A 14 -30.27 6.35 28.37
CA LEU A 14 -30.66 4.96 28.60
C LEU A 14 -31.06 4.72 30.06
N ARG A 15 -30.22 5.17 31.01
CA ARG A 15 -30.52 5.07 32.46
C ARG A 15 -31.79 5.81 32.83
N PHE A 16 -31.98 7.02 32.28
CA PHE A 16 -33.21 7.79 32.48
C PHE A 16 -34.43 7.08 31.88
N GLY A 17 -34.33 6.55 30.67
CA GLY A 17 -35.40 5.79 30.02
C GLY A 17 -35.82 4.57 30.84
N PHE A 18 -34.86 3.78 31.32
CA PHE A 18 -35.14 2.65 32.21
C PHE A 18 -35.75 3.09 33.55
N ALA A 19 -35.25 4.16 34.17
CA ALA A 19 -35.80 4.67 35.42
C ALA A 19 -37.26 5.12 35.27
N VAL A 20 -37.62 5.77 34.15
CA VAL A 20 -39.01 6.16 33.84
C VAL A 20 -39.91 4.93 33.67
N VAL A 21 -39.45 3.91 32.93
CA VAL A 21 -40.22 2.68 32.73
C VAL A 21 -40.41 1.92 34.05
N ILE A 22 -39.36 1.77 34.85
CA ILE A 22 -39.42 1.13 36.17
C ILE A 22 -40.37 1.90 37.10
N GLY A 23 -40.26 3.24 37.15
CA GLY A 23 -41.17 4.08 37.94
C GLY A 23 -42.63 3.93 37.52
N MET A 24 -42.90 3.87 36.21
CA MET A 24 -44.25 3.64 35.69
C MET A 24 -44.77 2.22 35.91
N LEU A 25 -43.91 1.22 36.14
CA LEU A 25 -44.33 -0.13 36.52
C LEU A 25 -44.60 -0.26 38.03
N LEU A 26 -43.89 0.50 38.86
CA LEU A 26 -44.10 0.51 40.31
C LEU A 26 -45.40 1.23 40.70
N LEU A 27 -45.79 2.27 39.95
CA LEU A 27 -46.97 3.07 40.26
C LEU A 27 -48.28 2.26 40.26
N PRO A 28 -48.58 1.41 39.24
CA PRO A 28 -49.69 0.45 39.28
C PRO A 28 -49.66 -0.51 40.47
N ALA A 29 -48.48 -0.97 40.90
CA ALA A 29 -48.34 -1.89 42.01
C ALA A 29 -48.71 -1.22 43.33
N VAL A 30 -48.24 0.01 43.56
CA VAL A 30 -48.57 0.81 44.75
C VAL A 30 -50.06 1.16 44.78
N THR A 31 -50.63 1.58 43.65
CA THR A 31 -52.07 1.90 43.60
C THR A 31 -52.94 0.65 43.81
N SER A 32 -52.55 -0.50 43.25
CA SER A 32 -53.28 -1.76 43.46
C SER A 32 -53.24 -2.19 44.92
N ALA A 33 -52.08 -2.07 45.58
CA ALA A 33 -51.96 -2.38 47.00
C ALA A 33 -52.84 -1.46 47.86
N TRP A 34 -52.92 -0.17 47.53
CA TRP A 34 -53.78 0.79 48.23
C TRP A 34 -55.27 0.47 48.06
N PHE A 35 -55.75 0.21 46.85
CA PHE A 35 -57.15 -0.17 46.61
C PHE A 35 -57.52 -1.53 47.21
N LEU A 36 -56.60 -2.51 47.21
CA LEU A 36 -56.82 -3.79 47.89
C LEU A 36 -56.95 -3.61 49.41
N TRP A 37 -56.13 -2.74 50.00
CA TRP A 37 -56.23 -2.40 51.41
C TRP A 37 -57.58 -1.75 51.74
N GLN A 38 -58.05 -0.81 50.90
CA GLN A 38 -59.34 -0.14 51.08
C GLN A 38 -60.54 -1.07 50.86
N ALA A 39 -60.52 -1.91 49.83
CA ALA A 39 -61.55 -2.92 49.63
C ALA A 39 -61.59 -3.95 50.79
N SER A 40 -60.42 -4.29 51.35
CA SER A 40 -60.35 -5.16 52.52
C SER A 40 -60.96 -4.51 53.77
N SER A 41 -60.82 -3.20 53.97
CA SER A 41 -61.49 -2.52 55.09
C SER A 41 -63.01 -2.56 54.97
N SER A 42 -63.59 -2.30 53.80
CA SER A 42 -65.04 -2.38 53.61
C SER A 42 -65.60 -3.79 53.82
N VAL A 43 -64.83 -4.82 53.48
CA VAL A 43 -65.20 -6.21 53.79
C VAL A 43 -65.14 -6.48 55.29
N ASN A 44 -64.14 -5.93 55.99
CA ASN A 44 -64.02 -6.07 57.44
C ASN A 44 -65.22 -5.46 58.16
N ASP A 45 -65.71 -4.28 57.73
CA ASP A 45 -66.87 -3.61 58.34
C ASP A 45 -68.14 -4.49 58.26
N ILE A 46 -68.35 -5.17 57.12
CA ILE A 46 -69.46 -6.12 56.94
C ILE A 46 -69.29 -7.34 57.86
N THR A 47 -68.06 -7.84 58.04
CA THR A 47 -67.80 -9.07 58.82
C THR A 47 -67.73 -8.85 60.33
N GLU A 48 -67.24 -7.70 60.79
CA GLU A 48 -66.98 -7.41 62.21
C GLU A 48 -68.13 -6.66 62.87
N ALA A 49 -68.88 -5.84 62.12
CA ALA A 49 -70.01 -5.06 62.64
C ALA A 49 -71.35 -5.52 62.05
N GLY A 50 -71.46 -5.54 60.71
CA GLY A 50 -72.74 -5.73 60.02
C GLY A 50 -73.38 -7.11 60.22
N MET A 51 -72.64 -8.20 59.98
CA MET A 51 -73.18 -9.56 60.15
C MET A 51 -73.46 -9.94 61.61
N PRO A 52 -72.57 -9.66 62.58
CA PRO A 52 -72.87 -9.86 64.00
C PRO A 52 -74.04 -9.00 64.48
N GLY A 53 -74.12 -7.73 64.06
CA GLY A 53 -75.21 -6.81 64.40
C GLY A 53 -76.57 -7.34 63.94
N ALA A 54 -76.72 -7.63 62.64
CA ALA A 54 -77.95 -8.17 62.09
C ALA A 54 -78.37 -9.51 62.73
N ARG A 55 -77.40 -10.36 63.08
CA ARG A 55 -77.66 -11.62 63.80
C ARG A 55 -78.19 -11.36 65.20
N LEU A 56 -77.51 -10.51 65.99
CA LEU A 56 -77.90 -10.20 67.37
C LEU A 56 -79.24 -9.45 67.42
N THR A 57 -79.49 -8.50 66.50
CA THR A 57 -80.82 -7.86 66.34
C THR A 57 -81.90 -8.91 66.04
N GLY A 58 -81.55 -9.95 65.27
CA GLY A 58 -82.42 -11.11 65.04
C GLY A 58 -82.69 -11.94 66.30
N GLU A 59 -81.67 -12.16 67.14
CA GLU A 59 -81.79 -12.86 68.42
C GLU A 59 -82.62 -12.05 69.43
N VAL A 60 -82.45 -10.73 69.49
CA VAL A 60 -83.27 -9.80 70.29
C VAL A 60 -84.75 -9.89 69.92
N ASP A 61 -85.09 -9.83 68.62
CA ASP A 61 -86.47 -10.01 68.18
C ASP A 61 -87.03 -11.38 68.61
N GLY A 62 -86.23 -12.43 68.45
CA GLY A 62 -86.61 -13.78 68.86
C GLY A 62 -86.91 -13.89 70.35
N LEU A 63 -86.02 -13.35 71.18
CA LEU A 63 -86.12 -13.40 72.64
C LEU A 63 -87.28 -12.55 73.16
N MET A 64 -87.50 -11.37 72.59
CA MET A 64 -88.63 -10.52 72.90
C MET A 64 -89.96 -11.24 72.64
N ASN A 65 -90.11 -11.89 71.48
CA ASN A 65 -91.28 -12.70 71.14
C ASN A 65 -91.44 -13.92 72.06
N LYS A 66 -90.33 -14.53 72.48
CA LYS A 66 -90.32 -15.63 73.45
C LYS A 66 -90.84 -15.18 74.82
N TYR A 67 -90.35 -14.05 75.33
CA TYR A 67 -90.81 -13.46 76.60
C TYR A 67 -92.31 -13.14 76.59
N ARG A 68 -92.79 -12.52 75.51
CA ARG A 68 -94.22 -12.23 75.36
C ARG A 68 -95.06 -13.51 75.26
N LYS A 69 -94.53 -14.57 74.66
CA LYS A 69 -95.18 -15.88 74.66
C LYS A 69 -95.27 -16.47 76.07
N GLU A 70 -94.21 -16.38 76.88
CA GLU A 70 -94.23 -16.88 78.27
C GLU A 70 -95.27 -16.14 79.13
N GLN A 71 -95.49 -14.84 78.89
CA GLN A 71 -96.56 -14.08 79.53
C GLN A 71 -97.96 -14.56 79.12
N TRP A 72 -98.16 -14.86 77.83
CA TRP A 72 -99.39 -15.49 77.34
C TRP A 72 -99.62 -16.88 77.95
N GLU A 73 -98.56 -17.68 78.05
CA GLU A 73 -98.59 -19.04 78.61
C GLU A 73 -98.94 -19.01 80.10
N TYR A 74 -98.31 -18.11 80.87
CA TYR A 74 -98.62 -17.88 82.28
C TYR A 74 -100.11 -17.53 82.51
N LEU A 75 -100.68 -16.66 81.66
CA LEU A 75 -102.11 -16.28 81.73
C LEU A 75 -103.05 -17.41 81.34
N ALA A 76 -102.62 -18.33 80.47
CA ALA A 76 -103.42 -19.47 80.02
C ALA A 76 -103.48 -20.61 81.05
N LEU A 77 -102.47 -20.72 81.91
CA LEU A 77 -102.39 -21.74 82.96
C LEU A 77 -103.38 -21.46 84.11
N PRO A 78 -103.97 -22.48 84.74
CA PRO A 78 -104.86 -22.31 85.91
C PRO A 78 -104.15 -21.69 87.14
N PRO A 79 -104.85 -20.95 88.01
CA PRO A 79 -104.28 -20.47 89.27
C PRO A 79 -103.80 -21.64 90.16
N GLY A 80 -102.54 -21.59 90.60
CA GLY A 80 -101.90 -22.61 91.44
C GLY A 80 -101.25 -23.78 90.70
N ASP A 81 -101.17 -23.74 89.37
CA ASP A 81 -100.44 -24.72 88.56
C ASP A 81 -98.92 -24.66 88.85
N GLU A 82 -98.26 -25.81 88.96
CA GLU A 82 -96.81 -25.88 89.20
C GLU A 82 -96.02 -25.31 88.00
N GLU A 83 -96.56 -25.37 86.79
CA GLU A 83 -95.93 -24.84 85.57
C GLU A 83 -95.86 -23.30 85.53
N ARG A 84 -96.65 -22.60 86.36
CA ARG A 84 -96.56 -21.13 86.51
C ARG A 84 -95.23 -20.67 87.12
N ALA A 85 -94.62 -21.49 87.97
CA ALA A 85 -93.31 -21.15 88.53
C ALA A 85 -92.21 -21.21 87.46
N ALA A 86 -92.28 -22.22 86.58
CA ALA A 86 -91.33 -22.40 85.49
C ALA A 86 -91.40 -21.26 84.44
N THR A 87 -92.61 -20.78 84.12
CA THR A 87 -92.79 -19.65 83.21
C THR A 87 -92.29 -18.32 83.80
N VAL A 88 -92.40 -18.12 85.12
CA VAL A 88 -91.80 -16.94 85.80
C VAL A 88 -90.28 -17.01 85.82
N GLU A 89 -89.70 -18.20 86.06
CA GLU A 89 -88.26 -18.42 85.96
C GLU A 89 -87.76 -18.18 84.53
N ALA A 90 -88.45 -18.71 83.52
CA ALA A 90 -88.13 -18.47 82.11
C ALA A 90 -88.18 -16.97 81.74
N MET A 91 -89.21 -16.24 82.18
CA MET A 91 -89.25 -14.77 81.98
C MET A 91 -88.06 -14.07 82.65
N ALA A 92 -87.66 -14.47 83.86
CA ALA A 92 -86.51 -13.86 84.54
C ALA A 92 -85.17 -14.17 83.82
N GLU A 93 -85.00 -15.40 83.32
CA GLU A 93 -83.85 -15.79 82.51
C GLU A 93 -83.81 -15.02 81.18
N GLU A 94 -84.95 -14.88 80.51
CA GLU A 94 -85.04 -14.16 79.23
C GLU A 94 -84.84 -12.65 79.37
N ASP A 95 -85.25 -12.04 80.49
CA ASP A 95 -84.89 -10.64 80.79
C ASP A 95 -83.38 -10.47 81.04
N ALA A 96 -82.74 -11.46 81.67
CA ALA A 96 -81.29 -11.46 81.85
C ALA A 96 -80.56 -11.64 80.51
N GLU A 97 -80.99 -12.61 79.69
CA GLU A 97 -80.44 -12.87 78.36
C GLU A 97 -80.65 -11.65 77.43
N MET A 98 -81.76 -10.92 77.57
CA MET A 98 -82.00 -9.70 76.80
C MET A 98 -80.99 -8.60 77.15
N LYS A 99 -80.65 -8.46 78.43
CA LYS A 99 -79.62 -7.50 78.87
C LYS A 99 -78.24 -7.87 78.34
N ASP A 100 -77.92 -9.15 78.31
CA ASP A 100 -76.67 -9.66 77.73
C ASP A 100 -76.63 -9.39 76.22
N LEU A 101 -77.72 -9.66 75.48
CA LEU A 101 -77.82 -9.36 74.04
C LEU A 101 -77.71 -7.86 73.74
N ILE A 102 -78.32 -7.00 74.56
CA ILE A 102 -78.18 -5.54 74.43
C ILE A 102 -76.73 -5.11 74.68
N ALA A 103 -76.06 -5.71 75.67
CA ALA A 103 -74.66 -5.44 75.96
C ALA A 103 -73.73 -5.90 74.83
N ASP A 104 -74.00 -7.07 74.25
CA ASP A 104 -73.26 -7.61 73.11
C ASP A 104 -73.47 -6.74 71.85
N LEU A 105 -74.69 -6.29 71.58
CA LEU A 105 -74.97 -5.32 70.52
C LEU A 105 -74.21 -4.01 70.73
N ARG A 106 -74.20 -3.47 71.95
CA ARG A 106 -73.50 -2.22 72.29
C ARG A 106 -71.97 -2.36 72.21
N ALA A 107 -71.43 -3.58 72.31
CA ALA A 107 -70.01 -3.85 72.16
C ALA A 107 -69.55 -3.84 70.69
N LEU A 108 -70.47 -3.96 69.73
CA LEU A 108 -70.17 -3.81 68.31
C LEU A 108 -69.90 -2.34 67.97
N PRO A 109 -69.07 -2.07 66.94
CA PRO A 109 -68.80 -0.70 66.49
C PRO A 109 -69.98 -0.17 65.65
N LEU A 110 -71.09 0.10 66.33
CA LEU A 110 -72.33 0.64 65.78
C LEU A 110 -72.23 2.16 65.57
N ASP A 111 -72.95 2.68 64.56
CA ASP A 111 -73.07 4.12 64.35
C ASP A 111 -74.01 4.78 65.38
N GLU A 112 -74.07 6.12 65.36
CA GLU A 112 -74.88 6.89 66.29
C GLU A 112 -76.39 6.60 66.17
N ALA A 113 -76.87 6.25 64.98
CA ALA A 113 -78.28 5.95 64.74
C ALA A 113 -78.68 4.58 65.32
N HIS A 114 -77.81 3.58 65.17
CA HIS A 114 -77.98 2.26 65.78
C HIS A 114 -77.94 2.35 67.30
N LEU A 115 -76.97 3.08 67.88
CA LEU A 115 -76.88 3.28 69.33
C LEU A 115 -78.12 4.00 69.89
N THR A 116 -78.59 5.06 69.22
CA THR A 116 -79.80 5.78 69.63
C THR A 116 -81.05 4.89 69.61
N THR A 117 -81.17 4.03 68.60
CA THR A 117 -82.31 3.10 68.47
C THR A 117 -82.20 1.95 69.49
N LEU A 118 -80.99 1.48 69.78
CA LEU A 118 -80.73 0.48 70.83
C LEU A 118 -81.05 1.04 72.21
N ASP A 119 -80.71 2.29 72.50
CA ASP A 119 -81.07 2.97 73.75
C ASP A 119 -82.60 3.11 73.88
N ALA A 120 -83.30 3.44 72.79
CA ALA A 120 -84.75 3.50 72.76
C ALA A 120 -85.37 2.10 73.00
N PHE A 121 -84.78 1.05 72.42
CA PHE A 121 -85.18 -0.33 72.66
C PHE A 121 -84.96 -0.75 74.13
N GLU A 122 -83.78 -0.51 74.69
CA GLU A 122 -83.46 -0.85 76.09
C GLU A 122 -84.42 -0.17 77.08
N ASN A 123 -84.72 1.10 76.84
CA ASN A 123 -85.69 1.84 77.65
C ASN A 123 -87.10 1.26 77.50
N ALA A 124 -87.56 1.00 76.27
CA ALA A 124 -88.86 0.39 76.01
C ALA A 124 -88.95 -1.03 76.61
N TRP A 125 -87.86 -1.79 76.64
CA TRP A 125 -87.78 -3.11 77.25
C TRP A 125 -87.92 -3.03 78.76
N SER A 126 -87.17 -2.12 79.39
CA SER A 126 -87.26 -1.88 80.83
C SER A 126 -88.67 -1.42 81.24
N GLU A 127 -89.28 -0.52 80.46
CA GLU A 127 -90.66 -0.09 80.68
C GLU A 127 -91.65 -1.24 80.46
N TYR A 128 -91.51 -2.03 79.40
CA TYR A 128 -92.35 -3.18 79.10
C TYR A 128 -92.35 -4.22 80.23
N VAL A 129 -91.16 -4.63 80.69
CA VAL A 129 -91.00 -5.55 81.83
C VAL A 129 -91.60 -4.92 83.10
N GLY A 130 -91.41 -3.62 83.30
CA GLY A 130 -91.95 -2.88 84.44
C GLY A 130 -93.48 -2.85 84.50
N VAL A 131 -94.14 -2.50 83.39
CA VAL A 131 -95.61 -2.38 83.31
C VAL A 131 -96.31 -3.73 83.30
N THR A 132 -95.66 -4.76 82.78
CA THR A 132 -96.21 -6.12 82.75
C THR A 132 -95.91 -6.91 84.02
N ARG A 133 -94.98 -6.48 84.87
CA ARG A 133 -94.64 -7.16 86.15
C ARG A 133 -95.84 -7.48 87.06
N PRO A 134 -96.84 -6.60 87.23
CA PRO A 134 -98.01 -6.91 88.07
C PRO A 134 -98.88 -8.06 87.53
N LEU A 135 -98.68 -8.49 86.27
CA LEU A 135 -99.41 -9.59 85.64
C LEU A 135 -99.38 -10.86 86.50
N VAL A 136 -98.19 -11.25 86.99
CA VAL A 136 -97.99 -12.44 87.82
C VAL A 136 -98.80 -12.34 89.12
N GLU A 137 -98.66 -11.22 89.85
CA GLU A 137 -99.34 -11.02 91.13
C GLU A 137 -100.88 -10.94 90.98
N LEU A 138 -101.38 -10.30 89.92
CA LEU A 138 -102.81 -10.16 89.64
C LEU A 138 -103.43 -11.50 89.21
N ALA A 139 -102.74 -12.26 88.37
CA ALA A 139 -103.20 -13.56 87.91
C ALA A 139 -103.13 -14.64 88.99
N ASP A 140 -102.22 -14.55 89.97
CA ASP A 140 -102.20 -15.42 91.16
C ASP A 140 -103.30 -15.09 92.17
N LYS A 141 -103.74 -13.82 92.24
CA LYS A 141 -104.94 -13.41 93.00
C LYS A 141 -106.25 -13.78 92.31
N GLY A 142 -106.21 -14.35 91.11
CA GLY A 142 -107.37 -14.78 90.33
C GLY A 142 -108.01 -13.68 89.48
N ASP A 143 -107.43 -12.48 89.42
CA ASP A 143 -107.93 -11.37 88.60
C ASP A 143 -107.28 -11.39 87.19
N ILE A 144 -107.66 -12.39 86.40
CA ILE A 144 -107.16 -12.58 85.04
C ILE A 144 -107.50 -11.40 84.11
N PRO A 145 -108.68 -10.75 84.18
CA PRO A 145 -108.96 -9.56 83.37
C PRO A 145 -108.00 -8.40 83.66
N ALA A 146 -107.73 -8.10 84.94
CA ALA A 146 -106.78 -7.04 85.29
C ALA A 146 -105.33 -7.41 84.93
N ALA A 147 -104.93 -8.68 85.09
CA ALA A 147 -103.62 -9.17 84.67
C ALA A 147 -103.44 -9.14 83.15
N ARG A 148 -104.54 -9.31 82.39
CA ARG A 148 -104.52 -9.19 80.93
C ARG A 148 -104.38 -7.73 80.51
N GLU A 149 -105.07 -6.79 81.16
CA GLU A 149 -105.01 -5.36 80.82
C GLU A 149 -103.60 -4.76 80.99
N THR A 150 -102.75 -5.28 81.90
CA THR A 150 -101.36 -4.81 82.03
C THR A 150 -100.47 -5.15 80.84
N PHE A 151 -100.90 -6.09 79.99
CA PHE A 151 -100.09 -6.70 78.93
C PHE A 151 -100.73 -6.67 77.53
N ASP A 152 -102.05 -6.88 77.43
CA ASP A 152 -102.86 -6.96 76.21
C ASP A 152 -104.04 -5.98 76.36
N GLY A 153 -104.02 -4.89 75.59
CA GLY A 153 -105.05 -3.83 75.60
C GLY A 153 -104.79 -2.65 76.56
N GLY A 154 -103.65 -2.61 77.26
CA GLY A 154 -103.21 -1.49 78.10
C GLY A 154 -101.74 -1.11 77.90
N ALA A 155 -101.07 -0.60 78.95
CA ALA A 155 -99.72 -0.03 78.84
C ALA A 155 -98.65 -0.99 78.32
N GLY A 156 -98.77 -2.30 78.57
CA GLY A 156 -97.86 -3.32 78.03
C GLY A 156 -97.93 -3.45 76.50
N ASP A 157 -99.11 -3.28 75.90
CA ASP A 157 -99.26 -3.39 74.45
C ASP A 157 -98.67 -2.16 73.72
N GLU A 158 -98.80 -0.97 74.31
CA GLU A 158 -98.13 0.25 73.81
C GLU A 158 -96.60 0.09 73.82
N GLN A 159 -96.04 -0.44 74.91
CA GLN A 159 -94.59 -0.66 75.01
C GLN A 159 -94.13 -1.78 74.08
N TRP A 160 -94.96 -2.79 73.84
CA TRP A 160 -94.68 -3.82 72.85
C TRP A 160 -94.62 -3.28 71.42
N ASP A 161 -95.53 -2.38 71.05
CA ASP A 161 -95.51 -1.75 69.74
C ASP A 161 -94.22 -0.93 69.56
N LYS A 162 -93.80 -0.17 70.58
CA LYS A 162 -92.50 0.53 70.57
C LYS A 162 -91.32 -0.43 70.44
N LEU A 163 -91.35 -1.56 71.13
CA LEU A 163 -90.32 -2.58 71.03
C LEU A 163 -90.20 -3.15 69.61
N LYS A 164 -91.34 -3.52 68.98
CA LYS A 164 -91.37 -3.96 67.57
C LYS A 164 -90.87 -2.88 66.62
N GLU A 165 -91.28 -1.62 66.82
CA GLU A 165 -90.83 -0.49 66.02
C GLU A 165 -89.31 -0.29 66.11
N ASN A 166 -88.75 -0.34 67.33
CA ASN A 166 -87.31 -0.21 67.54
C ASN A 166 -86.52 -1.38 66.93
N VAL A 167 -86.99 -2.61 67.06
CA VAL A 167 -86.36 -3.79 66.42
C VAL A 167 -86.45 -3.70 64.90
N ALA A 168 -87.59 -3.24 64.35
CA ALA A 168 -87.73 -3.02 62.91
C ALA A 168 -86.78 -1.92 62.43
N ALA A 169 -86.64 -0.84 63.19
CA ALA A 169 -85.70 0.24 62.90
C ALA A 169 -84.24 -0.24 62.96
N LEU A 170 -83.85 -1.04 63.95
CA LEU A 170 -82.52 -1.66 64.01
C LEU A 170 -82.24 -2.54 62.78
N ARG A 171 -83.20 -3.38 62.38
CA ARG A 171 -83.06 -4.22 61.17
C ARG A 171 -82.98 -3.40 59.88
N GLU A 172 -83.71 -2.30 59.79
CA GLU A 172 -83.66 -1.40 58.64
C GLU A 172 -82.30 -0.70 58.57
N LEU A 173 -81.77 -0.25 59.71
CA LEU A 173 -80.44 0.33 59.82
C LEU A 173 -79.34 -0.68 59.45
N ASP A 174 -79.42 -1.92 59.95
CA ASP A 174 -78.50 -3.01 59.59
C ASP A 174 -78.52 -3.29 58.07
N ALA A 175 -79.71 -3.30 57.45
CA ALA A 175 -79.88 -3.52 56.02
C ALA A 175 -79.34 -2.36 55.17
N LEU A 176 -79.53 -1.10 55.63
CA LEU A 176 -78.98 0.09 54.98
C LEU A 176 -77.46 0.11 55.05
N ALA A 177 -76.88 -0.15 56.23
CA ALA A 177 -75.43 -0.21 56.43
C ALA A 177 -74.78 -1.30 55.57
N ALA A 178 -75.43 -2.47 55.44
CA ALA A 178 -74.97 -3.55 54.56
C ALA A 178 -75.05 -3.16 53.07
N ALA A 179 -76.10 -2.46 52.65
CA ALA A 179 -76.25 -1.99 51.27
C ALA A 179 -75.22 -0.91 50.92
N GLU A 180 -74.98 0.05 51.81
CA GLU A 180 -73.96 1.09 51.67
C GLU A 180 -72.57 0.48 51.58
N SER A 181 -72.22 -0.43 52.50
CA SER A 181 -70.93 -1.12 52.49
C SER A 181 -70.70 -1.95 51.21
N HIS A 182 -71.75 -2.58 50.67
CA HIS A 182 -71.67 -3.31 49.40
C HIS A 182 -71.42 -2.37 48.21
N ASP A 183 -72.14 -1.24 48.14
CA ASP A 183 -71.99 -0.27 47.06
C ASP A 183 -70.64 0.46 47.10
N ASP A 184 -70.14 0.77 48.29
CA ASP A 184 -68.80 1.33 48.48
C ASP A 184 -67.70 0.34 48.07
N ALA A 185 -67.78 -0.92 48.52
CA ALA A 185 -66.83 -1.96 48.11
C ALA A 185 -66.83 -2.15 46.58
N ARG A 186 -68.01 -2.16 45.95
CA ARG A 186 -68.13 -2.29 44.49
C ARG A 186 -67.56 -1.07 43.77
N ARG A 187 -67.83 0.13 44.26
CA ARG A 187 -67.30 1.38 43.71
C ARG A 187 -65.78 1.41 43.79
N ASP A 188 -65.21 1.07 44.94
CA ASP A 188 -63.76 1.03 45.15
C ASP A 188 -63.07 0.01 44.26
N LEU A 189 -63.68 -1.18 44.06
CA LEU A 189 -63.19 -2.16 43.11
C LEU A 189 -63.22 -1.66 41.66
N ILE A 190 -64.30 -1.02 41.21
CA ILE A 190 -64.41 -0.50 39.83
C ILE A 190 -63.44 0.67 39.61
N VAL A 191 -63.38 1.62 40.54
CA VAL A 191 -62.45 2.76 40.47
C VAL A 191 -61.00 2.26 40.50
N GLY A 192 -60.68 1.31 41.39
CA GLY A 192 -59.35 0.71 41.46
C GLY A 192 -58.95 -0.03 40.19
N PHE A 193 -59.85 -0.86 39.64
CA PHE A 193 -59.61 -1.58 38.40
C PHE A 193 -59.43 -0.64 37.19
N THR A 194 -60.29 0.37 37.06
CA THR A 194 -60.18 1.35 35.97
C THR A 194 -58.91 2.18 36.08
N ALA A 195 -58.53 2.63 37.28
CA ALA A 195 -57.27 3.31 37.53
C ALA A 195 -56.06 2.43 37.14
N LEU A 196 -56.07 1.15 37.52
CA LEU A 196 -55.03 0.19 37.16
C LEU A 196 -54.89 0.04 35.64
N VAL A 197 -55.99 -0.14 34.91
CA VAL A 197 -55.97 -0.27 33.45
C VAL A 197 -55.43 1.00 32.78
N VAL A 198 -55.87 2.19 33.21
CA VAL A 198 -55.38 3.47 32.67
C VAL A 198 -53.88 3.63 32.90
N LEU A 199 -53.39 3.29 34.10
CA LEU A 199 -51.97 3.35 34.43
C LEU A 199 -51.13 2.37 33.60
N LEU A 200 -51.62 1.15 33.37
CA LEU A 200 -50.95 0.17 32.51
C LEU A 200 -50.87 0.65 31.06
N VAL A 201 -51.96 1.18 30.51
CA VAL A 201 -51.98 1.75 29.15
C VAL A 201 -51.01 2.92 29.03
N ALA A 202 -50.99 3.83 30.01
CA ALA A 202 -50.05 4.94 30.05
C ALA A 202 -48.59 4.46 30.12
N ALA A 203 -48.29 3.45 30.94
CA ALA A 203 -46.96 2.85 31.05
C ALA A 203 -46.47 2.26 29.72
N VAL A 204 -47.35 1.57 28.98
CA VAL A 204 -47.04 1.04 27.65
C VAL A 204 -46.80 2.19 26.65
N ALA A 205 -47.65 3.21 26.63
CA ALA A 205 -47.52 4.34 25.72
C ALA A 205 -46.21 5.12 25.93
N VAL A 206 -45.82 5.37 27.19
CA VAL A 206 -44.54 6.01 27.52
C VAL A 206 -43.36 5.11 27.14
N SER A 207 -43.44 3.81 27.42
CA SER A 207 -42.39 2.85 27.04
C SER A 207 -42.15 2.82 25.53
N LEU A 208 -43.22 2.80 24.72
CA LEU A 208 -43.13 2.87 23.26
C LEU A 208 -42.53 4.21 22.76
N THR A 209 -42.82 5.30 23.46
CA THR A 209 -42.29 6.63 23.15
C THR A 209 -40.79 6.71 23.46
N VAL A 210 -40.36 6.24 24.65
CA VAL A 210 -38.94 6.12 25.04
C VAL A 210 -38.18 5.27 24.03
N ARG A 211 -38.71 4.08 23.68
CA ARG A 211 -38.13 3.19 22.67
C ARG A 211 -37.93 3.92 21.34
N ARG A 212 -38.97 4.57 20.81
CA ARG A 212 -38.88 5.29 19.52
C ARG A 212 -37.83 6.39 19.52
N VAL A 213 -37.69 7.12 20.63
CA VAL A 213 -36.71 8.21 20.75
C VAL A 213 -35.28 7.66 20.80
N LEU A 214 -35.04 6.62 21.61
CA LEU A 214 -33.72 6.00 21.72
C LEU A 214 -33.29 5.30 20.42
N ASP A 215 -34.18 4.53 19.80
CA ASP A 215 -33.91 3.83 18.54
C ASP A 215 -33.55 4.81 17.41
N ARG A 216 -34.34 5.89 17.25
CA ARG A 216 -34.03 6.91 16.24
C ARG A 216 -32.68 7.58 16.44
N ARG A 217 -32.21 7.76 17.68
CA ARG A 217 -30.92 8.39 17.95
C ARG A 217 -29.75 7.45 17.71
N ILE A 218 -29.80 6.28 18.33
CA ILE A 218 -28.70 5.32 18.32
C ILE A 218 -28.59 4.67 16.93
N SER A 219 -29.69 4.07 16.45
CA SER A 219 -29.68 3.27 15.22
C SER A 219 -29.40 4.13 13.98
N THR A 220 -29.96 5.33 13.91
CA THR A 220 -29.72 6.23 12.76
C THR A 220 -28.27 6.73 12.73
N GLY A 221 -27.72 7.13 13.89
CA GLY A 221 -26.34 7.61 13.98
C GLY A 221 -25.32 6.53 13.61
N LEU A 222 -25.49 5.33 14.17
CA LEU A 222 -24.63 4.18 13.85
C LEU A 222 -24.74 3.75 12.39
N ARG A 223 -25.95 3.79 11.80
CA ARG A 223 -26.13 3.44 10.39
C ARG A 223 -25.42 4.43 9.45
N ARG A 224 -25.42 5.72 9.77
CA ARG A 224 -24.66 6.73 9.00
C ARG A 224 -23.16 6.49 9.07
N LEU A 225 -22.63 6.24 10.27
CA LEU A 225 -21.22 5.88 10.47
C LEU A 225 -20.84 4.61 9.71
N SER A 226 -21.70 3.59 9.74
CA SER A 226 -21.50 2.35 8.99
C SER A 226 -21.44 2.58 7.48
N VAL A 227 -22.35 3.40 6.93
CA VAL A 227 -22.37 3.72 5.48
C VAL A 227 -21.10 4.49 5.10
N ALA A 228 -20.70 5.48 5.90
CA ALA A 228 -19.47 6.23 5.67
C ALA A 228 -18.23 5.32 5.72
N ALA A 229 -18.16 4.39 6.68
CA ALA A 229 -17.09 3.40 6.76
C ALA A 229 -17.05 2.47 5.55
N GLU A 230 -18.20 2.01 5.07
CA GLU A 230 -18.30 1.20 3.86
C GLU A 230 -17.95 1.98 2.58
N GLY A 231 -18.20 3.29 2.56
CA GLY A 231 -17.70 4.22 1.53
C GLY A 231 -16.17 4.27 1.52
N ILE A 232 -15.56 4.58 2.67
CA ILE A 232 -14.10 4.67 2.83
C ILE A 232 -13.43 3.33 2.48
N ALA A 233 -14.01 2.21 2.91
CA ALA A 233 -13.48 0.88 2.60
C ALA A 233 -13.47 0.57 1.10
N ARG A 234 -14.37 1.20 0.32
CA ARG A 234 -14.39 1.10 -1.15
C ARG A 234 -13.52 2.15 -1.85
N GLY A 235 -12.81 2.99 -1.09
CA GLY A 235 -11.96 4.06 -1.62
C GLY A 235 -12.69 5.37 -1.91
N ASP A 236 -13.96 5.50 -1.51
CA ASP A 236 -14.71 6.77 -1.58
C ASP A 236 -14.39 7.60 -0.34
N LEU A 237 -13.59 8.66 -0.51
CA LEU A 237 -13.18 9.57 0.57
C LEU A 237 -14.02 10.85 0.64
N ASP A 238 -15.04 11.02 -0.21
CA ASP A 238 -15.99 12.14 -0.13
C ASP A 238 -17.18 11.80 0.79
N GLN A 239 -16.87 11.13 1.91
CA GLN A 239 -17.84 10.77 2.93
C GLN A 239 -17.92 11.88 3.96
N ARG A 240 -19.11 12.44 4.17
CA ARG A 240 -19.38 13.41 5.23
C ARG A 240 -20.31 12.81 6.26
N VAL A 241 -19.87 12.76 7.52
CA VAL A 241 -20.73 12.34 8.62
C VAL A 241 -21.34 13.58 9.26
N GLU A 242 -22.51 14.02 8.78
CA GLU A 242 -23.22 15.15 9.41
C GLU A 242 -23.59 14.83 10.86
N VAL A 243 -22.93 15.52 11.78
CA VAL A 243 -23.17 15.44 13.22
C VAL A 243 -24.31 16.35 13.61
N THR A 244 -25.48 15.76 13.90
CA THR A 244 -26.65 16.49 14.41
C THR A 244 -26.92 16.26 15.90
N ALA A 245 -26.11 15.43 16.56
CA ALA A 245 -26.27 15.07 17.97
C ALA A 245 -25.10 15.62 18.81
N ASP A 246 -25.33 15.86 20.11
CA ASP A 246 -24.31 16.28 21.09
C ASP A 246 -24.02 15.13 22.08
N ASP A 247 -23.88 13.90 21.58
CA ASP A 247 -23.69 12.68 22.38
C ASP A 247 -22.42 11.92 21.95
N GLU A 248 -22.22 10.71 22.50
CA GLU A 248 -21.06 9.88 22.18
C GLU A 248 -20.97 9.51 20.68
N ILE A 249 -22.10 9.51 19.93
CA ILE A 249 -22.05 9.31 18.48
C ILE A 249 -21.40 10.53 17.80
N ALA A 250 -21.62 11.72 18.32
CA ALA A 250 -20.99 12.95 17.83
C ALA A 250 -19.46 12.91 17.96
N GLU A 251 -18.98 12.40 19.08
CA GLU A 251 -17.55 12.26 19.36
C GLU A 251 -16.89 11.24 18.42
N VAL A 252 -17.57 10.11 18.18
CA VAL A 252 -17.13 9.10 17.20
C VAL A 252 -17.18 9.65 15.78
N ALA A 253 -18.22 10.39 15.40
CA ALA A 253 -18.31 11.02 14.09
C ALA A 253 -17.20 12.06 13.86
N ALA A 254 -16.89 12.89 14.87
CA ALA A 254 -15.77 13.82 14.78
C ALA A 254 -14.41 13.10 14.65
N ALA A 255 -14.24 11.94 15.28
CA ALA A 255 -13.06 11.10 15.08
C ALA A 255 -13.02 10.51 13.65
N PHE A 256 -14.18 10.15 13.11
CA PHE A 256 -14.33 9.67 11.73
C PHE A 256 -13.96 10.75 10.71
N ASP A 257 -14.42 11.99 10.90
CA ASP A 257 -14.09 13.12 10.03
C ASP A 257 -12.58 13.41 10.03
N ARG A 258 -11.90 13.36 11.18
CA ARG A 258 -10.43 13.50 11.25
C ARG A 258 -9.70 12.38 10.51
N MET A 259 -10.24 11.16 10.53
CA MET A 259 -9.70 10.03 9.77
C MET A 259 -9.89 10.25 8.26
N VAL A 260 -11.08 10.68 7.82
CA VAL A 260 -11.36 11.02 6.42
C VAL A 260 -10.47 12.15 5.93
N GLU A 261 -10.29 13.21 6.72
CA GLU A 261 -9.41 14.34 6.41
C GLU A 261 -7.95 13.87 6.26
N TYR A 262 -7.48 13.00 7.14
CA TYR A 262 -6.14 12.41 7.04
C TYR A 262 -5.99 11.57 5.76
N LEU A 263 -6.95 10.70 5.44
CA LEU A 263 -6.92 9.87 4.23
C LEU A 263 -6.98 10.74 2.95
N ASN A 264 -7.81 11.77 2.94
CA ASN A 264 -7.87 12.75 1.84
C ASN A 264 -6.54 13.48 1.67
N GLY A 265 -5.90 13.89 2.77
CA GLY A 265 -4.56 14.48 2.73
C GLY A 265 -3.52 13.53 2.10
N MET A 266 -3.56 12.24 2.44
CA MET A 266 -2.66 11.24 1.85
C MET A 266 -2.97 10.95 0.37
N ALA A 267 -4.24 10.95 -0.01
CA ALA A 267 -4.64 10.84 -1.42
C ALA A 267 -4.14 12.04 -2.23
N GLU A 268 -4.21 13.24 -1.67
CA GLU A 268 -3.70 14.46 -2.29
C GLU A 268 -2.18 14.45 -2.43
N VAL A 269 -1.44 13.98 -1.42
CA VAL A 269 0.01 13.75 -1.52
C VAL A 269 0.31 12.77 -2.66
N SER A 270 -0.44 11.67 -2.75
CA SER A 270 -0.28 10.68 -3.82
C SER A 270 -0.53 11.28 -5.21
N ARG A 271 -1.57 12.12 -5.35
CA ARG A 271 -1.91 12.82 -6.59
C ARG A 271 -0.79 13.75 -7.02
N ARG A 272 -0.29 14.58 -6.10
CA ARG A 272 0.85 15.49 -6.36
C ARG A 272 2.11 14.72 -6.78
N MET A 273 2.42 13.61 -6.11
CA MET A 273 3.54 12.75 -6.49
C MET A 273 3.37 12.17 -7.91
N ALA A 274 2.17 11.73 -8.27
CA ALA A 274 1.87 11.23 -9.61
C ALA A 274 1.97 12.33 -10.69
N GLU A 275 1.69 13.58 -10.32
CA GLU A 275 1.88 14.77 -11.16
C GLU A 275 3.34 15.24 -11.24
N GLY A 276 4.25 14.60 -10.50
CA GLY A 276 5.69 14.88 -10.53
C GLY A 276 6.18 15.78 -9.39
N ASP A 277 5.32 16.23 -8.49
CA ASP A 277 5.72 17.03 -7.33
C ASP A 277 6.23 16.13 -6.20
N LEU A 278 7.55 16.03 -6.10
CA LEU A 278 8.28 15.32 -5.04
C LEU A 278 8.80 16.27 -3.95
N ALA A 279 8.35 17.54 -3.97
CA ALA A 279 8.62 18.53 -2.94
C ALA A 279 7.49 18.62 -1.90
N VAL A 280 6.44 17.82 -2.08
CA VAL A 280 5.34 17.66 -1.13
C VAL A 280 5.84 17.31 0.28
N ASP A 281 5.20 17.89 1.30
CA ASP A 281 5.49 17.57 2.69
C ASP A 281 4.77 16.28 3.07
N THR A 282 5.55 15.28 3.48
CA THR A 282 5.05 13.97 3.90
C THR A 282 5.32 13.69 5.37
N ALA A 283 5.64 14.72 6.17
CA ALA A 283 5.96 14.57 7.58
C ALA A 283 4.90 13.72 8.31
N PRO A 284 5.29 12.58 8.90
CA PRO A 284 4.35 11.72 9.62
C PRO A 284 3.70 12.48 10.78
N LYS A 285 2.40 12.31 11.00
CA LYS A 285 1.68 12.99 12.08
C LYS A 285 2.08 12.48 13.48
N SER A 286 2.62 11.27 13.57
CA SER A 286 3.12 10.68 14.82
C SER A 286 4.13 9.55 14.54
N SER A 287 4.73 9.00 15.60
CA SER A 287 5.58 7.80 15.50
C SER A 287 4.82 6.55 15.06
N GLU A 288 3.50 6.53 15.23
CA GLU A 288 2.62 5.40 14.85
C GLU A 288 2.06 5.55 13.43
N ASP A 289 2.31 6.70 12.77
CA ASP A 289 1.85 7.00 11.42
C ASP A 289 2.66 6.23 10.37
N ARG A 290 2.38 4.93 10.26
CA ARG A 290 3.05 4.02 9.31
C ARG A 290 2.83 4.44 7.86
N LEU A 291 1.66 4.97 7.54
CA LEU A 291 1.34 5.41 6.18
C LEU A 291 2.17 6.65 5.83
N GLY A 292 2.22 7.67 6.70
CA GLY A 292 3.07 8.85 6.51
C GLY A 292 4.56 8.52 6.43
N GLN A 293 5.04 7.58 7.24
CA GLN A 293 6.42 7.08 7.17
C GLN A 293 6.74 6.38 5.83
N ALA A 294 5.80 5.56 5.33
CA ALA A 294 5.93 4.91 4.04
C ALA A 294 5.96 5.93 2.89
N PHE A 295 5.10 6.93 2.91
CA PHE A 295 5.10 8.03 1.93
C PHE A 295 6.39 8.85 1.97
N THR A 296 6.89 9.17 3.16
CA THR A 296 8.19 9.85 3.33
C THR A 296 9.33 9.04 2.72
N SER A 297 9.36 7.74 2.98
CA SER A 297 10.37 6.85 2.42
C SER A 297 10.24 6.74 0.90
N MET A 298 9.01 6.67 0.38
CA MET A 298 8.74 6.65 -1.05
C MET A 298 9.23 7.94 -1.74
N VAL A 299 8.90 9.12 -1.21
CA VAL A 299 9.36 10.41 -1.74
C VAL A 299 10.89 10.52 -1.68
N ALA A 300 11.51 10.09 -0.59
CA ALA A 300 12.97 10.09 -0.46
C ALA A 300 13.63 9.18 -1.52
N ASN A 301 13.11 7.96 -1.69
CA ASN A 301 13.62 7.01 -2.69
C ASN A 301 13.41 7.53 -4.12
N LEU A 302 12.24 8.06 -4.45
CA LEU A 302 11.96 8.65 -5.76
C LEU A 302 12.88 9.84 -6.05
N ASN A 303 13.07 10.75 -5.08
CA ASN A 303 14.02 11.86 -5.22
C ASN A 303 15.45 11.35 -5.46
N GLY A 304 15.86 10.29 -4.75
CA GLY A 304 17.15 9.61 -4.97
C GLY A 304 17.28 9.06 -6.39
N SER A 305 16.30 8.28 -6.85
CA SER A 305 16.30 7.69 -8.20
C SER A 305 16.28 8.76 -9.29
N ILE A 306 15.51 9.84 -9.15
CA ILE A 306 15.53 10.97 -10.09
C ILE A 306 16.90 11.66 -10.09
N GLY A 307 17.54 11.80 -8.93
CA GLY A 307 18.91 12.31 -8.80
C GLY A 307 19.93 11.45 -9.54
N GLU A 308 19.87 10.13 -9.37
CA GLU A 308 20.72 9.18 -10.09
C GLU A 308 20.52 9.25 -11.60
N VAL A 309 19.26 9.27 -12.07
CA VAL A 309 18.97 9.37 -13.52
C VAL A 309 19.49 10.69 -14.09
N ARG A 310 19.38 11.82 -13.37
CA ARG A 310 19.97 13.09 -13.78
C ARG A 310 21.49 13.01 -13.86
N HIS A 311 22.14 12.35 -12.90
CA HIS A 311 23.58 12.12 -12.92
C HIS A 311 24.00 11.26 -14.12
N SER A 312 23.28 10.15 -14.38
CA SER A 312 23.51 9.30 -15.55
C SER A 312 23.33 10.04 -16.86
N ALA A 313 22.31 10.90 -16.98
CA ALA A 313 22.10 11.74 -18.16
C ALA A 313 23.28 12.70 -18.40
N GLY A 314 23.82 13.30 -17.33
CA GLY A 314 25.02 14.13 -17.39
C GLY A 314 26.27 13.35 -17.81
N ALA A 315 26.46 12.15 -17.27
CA ALA A 315 27.58 11.27 -17.63
C ALA A 315 27.49 10.80 -19.09
N LEU A 316 26.29 10.52 -19.60
CA LEU A 316 26.07 10.10 -20.98
C LEU A 316 26.38 11.22 -21.98
N ASP A 317 26.04 12.46 -21.63
CA ASP A 317 26.35 13.65 -22.41
C ASP A 317 27.87 13.92 -22.46
N ALA A 318 28.55 13.81 -21.31
CA ALA A 318 30.01 13.91 -21.25
C ALA A 318 30.69 12.82 -22.10
N ALA A 319 30.23 11.57 -21.98
CA ALA A 319 30.74 10.46 -22.79
C ALA A 319 30.49 10.68 -24.29
N SER A 320 29.33 11.22 -24.67
CA SER A 320 29.00 11.57 -26.05
C SER A 320 29.96 12.63 -26.63
N GLN A 321 30.30 13.66 -25.84
CA GLN A 321 31.26 14.69 -26.22
C GLN A 321 32.69 14.13 -26.37
N GLU A 322 33.11 13.26 -25.45
CA GLU A 322 34.42 12.60 -25.50
C GLU A 322 34.53 11.69 -26.74
N LEU A 323 33.53 10.84 -26.97
CA LEU A 323 33.44 9.97 -28.16
C LEU A 323 33.44 10.79 -29.46
N SER A 324 32.79 11.97 -29.47
CA SER A 324 32.83 12.88 -30.61
C SER A 324 34.24 13.37 -30.91
N GLY A 325 35.00 13.73 -29.87
CA GLY A 325 36.41 14.10 -29.98
C GLY A 325 37.28 12.95 -30.51
N VAL A 326 37.13 11.75 -29.94
CA VAL A 326 37.84 10.55 -30.38
C VAL A 326 37.51 10.22 -31.84
N SER A 327 36.23 10.23 -32.21
CA SER A 327 35.75 9.99 -33.57
C SER A 327 36.35 10.99 -34.57
N ALA A 328 36.47 12.27 -34.18
CA ALA A 328 37.14 13.28 -35.00
C ALA A 328 38.64 12.98 -35.18
N GLY A 329 39.33 12.58 -34.11
CA GLY A 329 40.74 12.18 -34.17
C GLY A 329 40.96 10.97 -35.09
N VAL A 330 40.09 9.96 -35.01
CA VAL A 330 40.15 8.78 -35.89
C VAL A 330 39.94 9.16 -37.35
N ARG A 331 38.98 10.05 -37.67
CA ARG A 331 38.80 10.54 -39.06
C ARG A 331 40.06 11.18 -39.63
N THR A 332 40.74 12.03 -38.84
CA THR A 332 42.00 12.64 -39.25
C THR A 332 43.08 11.60 -39.49
N ALA A 333 43.25 10.64 -38.56
CA ALA A 333 44.22 9.56 -38.71
C ALA A 333 43.96 8.68 -39.94
N VAL A 334 42.69 8.36 -40.23
CA VAL A 334 42.29 7.65 -41.45
C VAL A 334 42.71 8.43 -42.69
N GLY A 335 42.46 9.75 -42.72
CA GLY A 335 42.89 10.61 -43.84
C GLY A 335 44.41 10.61 -44.05
N GLU A 336 45.19 10.64 -42.97
CA GLU A 336 46.66 10.57 -43.05
C GLU A 336 47.15 9.21 -43.58
N VAL A 337 46.56 8.10 -43.13
CA VAL A 337 46.92 6.75 -43.61
C VAL A 337 46.57 6.59 -45.09
N VAL A 338 45.43 7.10 -45.54
CA VAL A 338 45.05 7.12 -46.96
C VAL A 338 46.10 7.89 -47.77
N GLY A 339 46.43 9.12 -47.36
CA GLY A 339 47.45 9.92 -48.07
C GLY A 339 48.84 9.27 -48.07
N ASN A 340 49.22 8.56 -47.00
CA ASN A 340 50.45 7.77 -46.96
C ASN A 340 50.40 6.58 -47.93
N ALA A 341 49.29 5.84 -47.97
CA ALA A 341 49.12 4.70 -48.85
C ALA A 341 49.16 5.12 -50.34
N GLU A 342 48.54 6.25 -50.69
CA GLU A 342 48.60 6.82 -52.04
C GLU A 342 50.03 7.20 -52.45
N ARG A 343 50.77 7.90 -51.56
CA ARG A 343 52.18 8.21 -51.79
C ARG A 343 53.03 6.95 -51.96
N GLN A 344 52.80 5.95 -51.12
CA GLN A 344 53.54 4.69 -51.17
C GLN A 344 53.26 3.92 -52.47
N ALA A 345 52.01 3.90 -52.95
CA ALA A 345 51.66 3.33 -54.24
C ALA A 345 52.37 4.04 -55.41
N GLY A 346 52.42 5.38 -55.39
CA GLY A 346 53.15 6.17 -56.38
C GLY A 346 54.66 5.88 -56.40
N LEU A 347 55.29 5.79 -55.22
CA LEU A 347 56.71 5.45 -55.09
C LEU A 347 57.00 4.02 -55.55
N VAL A 348 56.11 3.06 -55.29
CA VAL A 348 56.26 1.68 -55.77
C VAL A 348 56.24 1.64 -57.30
N ASP A 349 55.31 2.34 -57.95
CA ASP A 349 55.21 2.40 -59.41
C ASP A 349 56.46 3.06 -60.04
N GLU A 350 56.94 4.17 -59.45
CA GLU A 350 58.19 4.81 -59.88
C GLU A 350 59.41 3.88 -59.73
N ALA A 351 59.54 3.22 -58.58
CA ALA A 351 60.62 2.28 -58.31
C ALA A 351 60.56 1.03 -59.20
N GLN A 352 59.36 0.54 -59.55
CA GLN A 352 59.20 -0.55 -60.51
C GLN A 352 59.68 -0.15 -61.90
N ARG A 353 59.34 1.07 -62.37
CA ARG A 353 59.87 1.59 -63.65
C ARG A 353 61.39 1.73 -63.64
N ALA A 354 61.96 2.24 -62.54
CA ALA A 354 63.41 2.34 -62.37
C ALA A 354 64.10 0.97 -62.36
N ALA A 355 63.52 -0.03 -61.69
CA ALA A 355 64.01 -1.41 -61.70
C ALA A 355 63.94 -2.02 -63.11
N HIS A 356 62.87 -1.76 -63.86
CA HIS A 356 62.75 -2.15 -65.27
C HIS A 356 63.82 -1.54 -66.16
N GLN A 357 64.06 -0.23 -66.04
CA GLN A 357 65.12 0.43 -66.78
C GLN A 357 66.50 -0.12 -66.41
N THR A 358 66.75 -0.39 -65.13
CA THR A 358 68.02 -0.96 -64.66
C THR A 358 68.25 -2.36 -65.24
N SER A 359 67.22 -3.22 -65.28
CA SER A 359 67.34 -4.54 -65.93
C SER A 359 67.70 -4.42 -67.41
N GLY A 360 67.11 -3.46 -68.15
CA GLY A 360 67.50 -3.20 -69.55
C GLY A 360 68.95 -2.75 -69.70
N LEU A 361 69.42 -1.85 -68.82
CA LEU A 361 70.82 -1.42 -68.81
C LEU A 361 71.81 -2.55 -68.50
N VAL A 362 71.41 -3.51 -67.64
CA VAL A 362 72.22 -4.70 -67.36
C VAL A 362 72.31 -5.60 -68.59
N GLU A 363 71.20 -5.83 -69.30
CA GLU A 363 71.19 -6.62 -70.53
C GLU A 363 72.08 -6.00 -71.61
N ASP A 364 71.99 -4.68 -71.82
CA ASP A 364 72.84 -3.93 -72.74
C ASP A 364 74.32 -3.97 -72.32
N GLY A 365 74.59 -3.85 -71.01
CA GLY A 365 75.93 -3.94 -70.44
C GLY A 365 76.60 -5.29 -70.66
N ILE A 366 75.86 -6.39 -70.45
CA ILE A 366 76.32 -7.74 -70.76
C ILE A 366 76.60 -7.89 -72.26
N GLY A 367 75.76 -7.30 -73.13
CA GLY A 367 76.00 -7.24 -74.57
C GLY A 367 77.32 -6.54 -74.91
N THR A 368 77.58 -5.39 -74.29
CA THR A 368 78.81 -4.60 -74.49
C THR A 368 80.06 -5.36 -74.02
N VAL A 369 79.99 -6.04 -72.87
CA VAL A 369 81.09 -6.90 -72.36
C VAL A 369 81.42 -8.03 -73.34
N ARG A 370 80.40 -8.70 -73.89
CA ARG A 370 80.61 -9.74 -74.92
C ARG A 370 81.30 -9.19 -76.17
N GLN A 371 80.90 -8.00 -76.61
CA GLN A 371 81.51 -7.33 -77.76
C GLN A 371 82.97 -6.97 -77.47
N LEU A 372 83.28 -6.43 -76.28
CA LEU A 372 84.65 -6.12 -75.87
C LEU A 372 85.52 -7.38 -75.82
N ALA A 373 85.02 -8.48 -75.27
CA ALA A 373 85.71 -9.77 -75.26
C ALA A 373 85.97 -10.32 -76.67
N GLN A 374 85.12 -10.01 -77.66
CA GLN A 374 85.39 -10.34 -79.06
C GLN A 374 86.51 -9.47 -79.63
N VAL A 375 86.47 -8.14 -79.41
CA VAL A 375 87.51 -7.21 -79.87
C VAL A 375 88.89 -7.57 -79.31
N MET A 376 88.97 -7.97 -78.04
CA MET A 376 90.23 -8.39 -77.42
C MET A 376 90.76 -9.71 -77.97
N ARG A 377 89.87 -10.67 -78.30
CA ARG A 377 90.27 -11.91 -78.99
C ARG A 377 90.80 -11.62 -80.40
N ASP A 378 90.17 -10.69 -81.11
CA ASP A 378 90.64 -10.26 -82.43
C ASP A 378 92.00 -9.53 -82.34
N LEU A 379 92.23 -8.74 -81.28
CA LEU A 379 93.51 -8.09 -80.99
C LEU A 379 94.60 -9.12 -80.70
N ASP A 380 94.33 -10.11 -79.85
CA ASP A 380 95.27 -11.20 -79.51
C ASP A 380 95.72 -11.98 -80.77
N GLN A 381 94.77 -12.31 -81.66
CA GLN A 381 95.07 -12.97 -82.94
C GLN A 381 95.95 -12.09 -83.84
N LYS A 382 95.67 -10.79 -83.93
CA LYS A 382 96.47 -9.84 -84.72
C LYS A 382 97.87 -9.67 -84.14
N SER A 383 97.99 -9.55 -82.82
CA SER A 383 99.28 -9.45 -82.12
C SER A 383 100.12 -10.71 -82.30
N THR A 384 99.52 -11.89 -82.20
CA THR A 384 100.19 -13.17 -82.51
C THR A 384 100.76 -13.17 -83.92
N ARG A 385 99.96 -12.75 -84.91
CA ARG A 385 100.40 -12.65 -86.30
C ARG A 385 101.53 -11.63 -86.50
N ILE A 386 101.51 -10.50 -85.77
CA ILE A 386 102.62 -9.55 -85.77
C ILE A 386 103.86 -10.19 -85.15
N GLY A 387 103.72 -10.94 -84.06
CA GLY A 387 104.79 -11.72 -83.45
C GLY A 387 105.47 -12.67 -84.44
N ASP A 388 104.70 -13.44 -85.22
CA ASP A 388 105.23 -14.33 -86.26
C ASP A 388 106.03 -13.57 -87.35
N ILE A 389 105.53 -12.38 -87.73
CA ILE A 389 106.21 -11.50 -88.70
C ILE A 389 107.53 -10.99 -88.10
N VAL A 390 107.51 -10.56 -86.85
CA VAL A 390 108.69 -10.04 -86.13
C VAL A 390 109.74 -11.13 -85.94
N ASP A 391 109.35 -12.36 -85.60
CA ASP A 391 110.26 -13.52 -85.53
C ASP A 391 110.89 -13.80 -86.90
N THR A 392 110.09 -13.74 -87.97
CA THR A 392 110.58 -13.87 -89.34
C THR A 392 111.61 -12.78 -89.68
N ILE A 393 111.34 -11.51 -89.32
CA ILE A 393 112.27 -10.39 -89.52
C ILE A 393 113.56 -10.60 -88.71
N SER A 394 113.45 -11.05 -87.46
CA SER A 394 114.61 -11.34 -86.60
C SER A 394 115.48 -12.46 -87.20
N ARG A 395 114.85 -13.52 -87.73
CA ARG A 395 115.52 -14.59 -88.47
C ARG A 395 116.22 -14.08 -89.73
N ILE A 396 115.55 -13.24 -90.53
CA ILE A 396 116.13 -12.63 -91.74
C ILE A 396 117.31 -11.74 -91.36
N ALA A 397 117.18 -10.91 -90.31
CA ALA A 397 118.25 -10.07 -89.80
C ALA A 397 119.44 -10.92 -89.32
N GLY A 398 119.21 -12.02 -88.60
CA GLY A 398 120.24 -12.97 -88.19
C GLY A 398 120.94 -13.65 -89.37
N GLN A 399 120.19 -14.09 -90.39
CA GLN A 399 120.75 -14.63 -91.63
C GLN A 399 121.55 -13.57 -92.41
N THR A 400 121.05 -12.35 -92.47
CA THR A 400 121.71 -11.22 -93.14
C THR A 400 123.00 -10.83 -92.44
N ASN A 401 123.01 -10.85 -91.09
CA ASN A 401 124.19 -10.62 -90.27
C ASN A 401 125.27 -11.69 -90.53
N LEU A 402 124.88 -12.97 -90.64
CA LEU A 402 125.79 -14.08 -90.99
C LEU A 402 126.32 -13.98 -92.42
N LEU A 403 125.47 -13.62 -93.38
CA LEU A 403 125.87 -13.37 -94.77
C LEU A 403 126.86 -12.21 -94.87
N ALA A 404 126.58 -11.11 -94.16
CA ALA A 404 127.43 -9.93 -94.10
C ALA A 404 128.77 -10.23 -93.40
N LEU A 405 128.77 -11.07 -92.37
CA LEU A 405 130.00 -11.55 -91.71
C LEU A 405 130.84 -12.39 -92.67
N ASN A 406 130.24 -13.34 -93.39
CA ASN A 406 130.93 -14.16 -94.39
C ASN A 406 131.49 -13.29 -95.53
N ALA A 407 130.73 -12.30 -95.99
CA ALA A 407 131.17 -11.33 -97.00
C ALA A 407 132.32 -10.44 -96.49
N SER A 408 132.28 -10.00 -95.23
CA SER A 408 133.35 -9.23 -94.59
C SER A 408 134.64 -10.05 -94.47
N ILE A 409 134.54 -11.35 -94.14
CA ILE A 409 135.68 -12.28 -94.10
C ILE A 409 136.29 -12.46 -95.49
N GLU A 410 135.47 -12.70 -96.53
CA GLU A 410 135.98 -12.92 -97.89
C GLU A 410 136.54 -11.62 -98.50
N ALA A 411 135.97 -10.46 -98.17
CA ALA A 411 136.51 -9.16 -98.54
C ALA A 411 137.87 -8.87 -97.87
N ALA A 412 138.05 -9.28 -96.60
CA ALA A 412 139.36 -9.24 -95.93
C ALA A 412 140.38 -10.19 -96.57
N ARG A 413 139.91 -11.34 -97.09
CA ARG A 413 140.72 -12.36 -97.77
C ARG A 413 141.22 -11.91 -99.15
N ALA A 414 140.46 -11.06 -99.84
CA ALA A 414 140.82 -10.48 -101.14
C ALA A 414 141.80 -9.28 -101.07
N GLY A 415 142.26 -8.89 -99.87
CA GLY A 415 143.27 -7.84 -99.67
C GLY A 415 142.85 -6.48 -100.23
N VAL A 416 143.73 -5.80 -100.98
CA VAL A 416 143.52 -4.42 -101.46
C VAL A 416 142.35 -4.30 -102.45
N HIS A 417 142.02 -5.38 -103.18
CA HIS A 417 140.90 -5.39 -104.14
C HIS A 417 139.52 -5.56 -103.46
N GLY A 418 139.47 -5.99 -102.19
CA GLY A 418 138.23 -6.19 -101.41
C GLY A 418 137.81 -4.99 -100.55
N SER A 419 138.61 -3.92 -100.51
CA SER A 419 138.44 -2.79 -99.59
C SER A 419 137.06 -2.11 -99.67
N GLY A 420 136.53 -1.85 -100.88
CA GLY A 420 135.20 -1.25 -101.04
C GLY A 420 134.05 -2.19 -100.66
N PHE A 421 134.23 -3.49 -100.90
CA PHE A 421 133.26 -4.53 -100.52
C PHE A 421 133.22 -4.76 -99.01
N ALA A 422 134.36 -4.66 -98.32
CA ALA A 422 134.44 -4.80 -96.87
C ALA A 422 133.64 -3.70 -96.14
N VAL A 423 133.65 -2.46 -96.66
CA VAL A 423 132.86 -1.34 -96.10
C VAL A 423 131.37 -1.60 -96.27
N VAL A 424 130.93 -2.04 -97.46
CA VAL A 424 129.52 -2.38 -97.70
C VAL A 424 129.08 -3.57 -96.83
N ALA A 425 129.91 -4.59 -96.69
CA ALA A 425 129.60 -5.75 -95.85
C ALA A 425 129.51 -5.38 -94.36
N ALA A 426 130.39 -4.49 -93.87
CA ALA A 426 130.30 -3.96 -92.51
C ALA A 426 129.02 -3.12 -92.29
N GLU A 427 128.63 -2.30 -93.27
CA GLU A 427 127.40 -1.49 -93.20
C GLU A 427 126.14 -2.37 -93.20
N VAL A 428 126.09 -3.40 -94.06
CA VAL A 428 125.00 -4.39 -94.08
C VAL A 428 124.94 -5.16 -92.76
N ARG A 429 126.08 -5.47 -92.15
CA ARG A 429 126.15 -6.11 -90.83
C ARG A 429 125.54 -5.21 -89.75
N THR A 430 125.92 -3.94 -89.71
CA THR A 430 125.37 -2.95 -88.76
C THR A 430 123.85 -2.78 -88.96
N LEU A 431 123.38 -2.64 -90.20
CA LEU A 431 121.95 -2.58 -90.53
C LEU A 431 121.19 -3.84 -90.09
N ALA A 432 121.80 -5.02 -90.21
CA ALA A 432 121.21 -6.28 -89.76
C ALA A 432 121.16 -6.37 -88.22
N GLU A 433 122.20 -5.91 -87.51
CA GLU A 433 122.21 -5.79 -86.05
C GLU A 433 121.16 -4.79 -85.55
N GLU A 434 121.02 -3.63 -86.19
CA GLU A 434 119.98 -2.63 -85.89
C GLU A 434 118.58 -3.18 -86.19
N SER A 435 118.39 -3.89 -87.31
CA SER A 435 117.12 -4.54 -87.65
C SER A 435 116.73 -5.62 -86.63
N SER A 436 117.69 -6.38 -86.12
CA SER A 436 117.47 -7.38 -85.07
C SER A 436 117.07 -6.72 -83.74
N LYS A 437 117.75 -5.63 -83.34
CA LYS A 437 117.39 -4.85 -82.15
C LYS A 437 116.01 -4.21 -82.27
N ALA A 438 115.67 -3.67 -83.43
CA ALA A 438 114.35 -3.11 -83.71
C ALA A 438 113.26 -4.21 -83.69
N ALA A 439 113.53 -5.37 -84.31
CA ALA A 439 112.63 -6.52 -84.24
C ALA A 439 112.42 -7.01 -82.81
N GLN A 440 113.49 -7.11 -82.00
CA GLN A 440 113.38 -7.46 -80.58
C GLN A 440 112.52 -6.45 -79.81
N SER A 441 112.72 -5.15 -80.06
CA SER A 441 111.92 -4.11 -79.41
C SER A 441 110.43 -4.21 -79.78
N ILE A 442 110.11 -4.55 -81.04
CA ILE A 442 108.72 -4.80 -81.46
C ILE A 442 108.19 -6.08 -80.80
N ALA A 443 109.00 -7.13 -80.70
CA ALA A 443 108.60 -8.38 -80.04
C ALA A 443 108.25 -8.13 -78.56
N ASP A 444 109.04 -7.32 -77.86
CA ASP A 444 108.78 -6.93 -76.48
C ASP A 444 107.44 -6.18 -76.35
N VAL A 445 107.16 -5.23 -77.25
CA VAL A 445 105.88 -4.51 -77.30
C VAL A 445 104.70 -5.44 -77.64
N VAL A 446 104.87 -6.38 -78.57
CA VAL A 446 103.83 -7.36 -78.91
C VAL A 446 103.51 -8.26 -77.73
N ASN A 447 104.53 -8.75 -77.02
CA ASN A 447 104.36 -9.53 -75.80
C ASN A 447 103.63 -8.74 -74.71
N GLU A 448 103.98 -7.46 -74.52
CA GLU A 448 103.30 -6.57 -73.58
C GLU A 448 101.82 -6.36 -73.97
N ILE A 449 101.52 -6.18 -75.26
CA ILE A 449 100.14 -6.08 -75.76
C ILE A 449 99.37 -7.38 -75.52
N GLN A 450 99.96 -8.55 -75.79
CA GLN A 450 99.33 -9.85 -75.56
C GLN A 450 99.04 -10.09 -74.08
N GLN A 451 100.01 -9.80 -73.22
CA GLN A 451 99.84 -9.91 -71.78
C GLN A 451 98.73 -8.97 -71.29
N THR A 452 98.78 -7.70 -71.67
CA THR A 452 97.80 -6.69 -71.24
C THR A 452 96.40 -7.01 -71.79
N SER A 453 96.29 -7.51 -73.03
CA SER A 453 95.02 -7.93 -73.63
C SER A 453 94.44 -9.16 -72.94
N GLY A 454 95.27 -10.15 -72.58
CA GLY A 454 94.85 -11.33 -71.82
C GLY A 454 94.37 -10.99 -70.42
N GLU A 455 95.12 -10.13 -69.71
CA GLU A 455 94.71 -9.58 -68.41
C GLU A 455 93.39 -8.79 -68.53
N ALA A 456 93.23 -7.96 -69.56
CA ALA A 456 92.00 -7.21 -69.80
C ALA A 456 90.79 -8.11 -70.05
N VAL A 457 90.94 -9.22 -70.81
CA VAL A 457 89.85 -10.19 -71.02
C VAL A 457 89.44 -10.86 -69.72
N MET A 458 90.41 -11.31 -68.92
CA MET A 458 90.11 -11.92 -67.61
C MET A 458 89.39 -10.94 -66.68
N VAL A 459 89.92 -9.72 -66.54
CA VAL A 459 89.34 -8.68 -65.67
C VAL A 459 87.92 -8.32 -66.13
N VAL A 460 87.70 -8.19 -67.44
CA VAL A 460 86.38 -7.87 -68.00
C VAL A 460 85.40 -9.03 -67.86
N ASP A 461 85.80 -10.26 -68.18
CA ASP A 461 84.90 -11.42 -68.13
C ASP A 461 84.54 -11.78 -66.68
N GLU A 462 85.50 -11.77 -65.76
CA GLU A 462 85.24 -12.09 -64.35
C GLU A 462 84.51 -10.95 -63.62
N HIS A 463 85.05 -9.73 -63.65
CA HIS A 463 84.50 -8.65 -62.83
C HIS A 463 83.28 -7.98 -63.43
N ALA A 464 83.25 -7.71 -64.75
CA ALA A 464 82.10 -7.03 -65.34
C ALA A 464 80.88 -7.95 -65.35
N ARG A 465 81.05 -9.23 -65.66
CA ARG A 465 79.96 -10.21 -65.62
C ARG A 465 79.44 -10.42 -64.21
N ALA A 466 80.31 -10.64 -63.23
CA ALA A 466 79.90 -10.78 -61.83
C ALA A 466 79.19 -9.52 -61.31
N ALA A 467 79.65 -8.33 -61.72
CA ALA A 467 78.98 -7.08 -61.38
C ALA A 467 77.56 -7.00 -61.97
N PHE A 468 77.39 -7.32 -63.25
CA PHE A 468 76.08 -7.33 -63.91
C PHE A 468 75.13 -8.40 -63.35
N GLU A 469 75.63 -9.60 -63.06
CA GLU A 469 74.85 -10.67 -62.42
C GLU A 469 74.37 -10.25 -61.02
N ARG A 470 75.23 -9.63 -60.21
CA ARG A 470 74.85 -9.06 -58.91
C ARG A 470 73.80 -7.94 -59.04
N ILE A 471 73.90 -7.07 -60.05
CA ILE A 471 72.89 -6.03 -60.28
C ILE A 471 71.57 -6.68 -60.70
N ALA A 472 71.59 -7.70 -61.56
CA ALA A 472 70.38 -8.42 -61.97
C ALA A 472 69.68 -9.08 -60.77
N GLU A 473 70.44 -9.78 -59.91
CA GLU A 473 69.92 -10.36 -58.67
C GLU A 473 69.35 -9.29 -57.73
N GLY A 474 70.07 -8.17 -57.58
CA GLY A 474 69.61 -7.01 -56.82
C GLY A 474 68.29 -6.43 -57.34
N THR A 475 68.14 -6.29 -58.66
CA THR A 475 66.89 -5.81 -59.27
C THR A 475 65.73 -6.81 -59.11
N THR A 476 66.02 -8.11 -59.08
CA THR A 476 65.00 -9.15 -58.83
C THR A 476 64.50 -9.09 -57.39
N THR A 477 65.43 -8.98 -56.44
CA THR A 477 65.12 -8.81 -55.01
C THR A 477 64.35 -7.51 -54.78
N LEU A 478 64.74 -6.41 -55.44
CA LEU A 478 64.05 -5.13 -55.37
C LEU A 478 62.61 -5.25 -55.87
N ARG A 479 62.35 -5.92 -57.00
CA ARG A 479 60.99 -6.14 -57.50
C ARG A 479 60.12 -6.90 -56.50
N ALA A 480 60.64 -7.97 -55.91
CA ALA A 480 59.91 -8.74 -54.90
C ALA A 480 59.55 -7.88 -53.68
N ALA A 481 60.49 -7.05 -53.20
CA ALA A 481 60.23 -6.11 -52.11
C ALA A 481 59.19 -5.04 -52.51
N LEU A 482 59.22 -4.54 -53.74
CA LEU A 482 58.24 -3.56 -54.23
C LEU A 482 56.82 -4.16 -54.34
N ASP A 483 56.68 -5.41 -54.77
CA ASP A 483 55.40 -6.11 -54.79
C ASP A 483 54.83 -6.29 -53.38
N GLU A 484 55.68 -6.63 -52.40
CA GLU A 484 55.30 -6.72 -50.99
C GLU A 484 54.82 -5.37 -50.45
N VAL A 485 55.58 -4.29 -50.67
CA VAL A 485 55.23 -2.91 -50.29
C VAL A 485 53.93 -2.47 -50.95
N GLY A 486 53.71 -2.82 -52.21
CA GLY A 486 52.46 -2.53 -52.93
C GLY A 486 51.26 -3.32 -52.38
N SER A 487 51.46 -4.57 -51.99
CA SER A 487 50.42 -5.37 -51.33
C SER A 487 50.05 -4.81 -49.95
N PHE A 488 51.04 -4.33 -49.20
CA PHE A 488 50.86 -3.68 -47.90
C PHE A 488 50.09 -2.36 -48.04
N ALA A 489 50.40 -1.55 -49.05
CA ALA A 489 49.67 -0.33 -49.34
C ALA A 489 48.17 -0.62 -49.64
N ARG A 490 47.87 -1.66 -50.43
CA ARG A 490 46.48 -2.09 -50.68
C ARG A 490 45.78 -2.59 -49.41
N ALA A 491 46.47 -3.39 -48.60
CA ALA A 491 45.92 -3.86 -47.34
C ALA A 491 45.59 -2.70 -46.38
N ASN A 492 46.44 -1.68 -46.32
CA ASN A 492 46.17 -0.46 -45.56
C ASN A 492 44.94 0.28 -46.07
N MET A 493 44.74 0.40 -47.39
CA MET A 493 43.52 1.02 -47.96
C MET A 493 42.25 0.27 -47.56
N THR A 494 42.24 -1.06 -47.62
CA THR A 494 41.09 -1.85 -47.15
C THR A 494 40.87 -1.70 -45.64
N SER A 495 41.95 -1.60 -44.86
CA SER A 495 41.86 -1.35 -43.42
C SER A 495 41.26 0.04 -43.11
N THR A 496 41.66 1.07 -43.86
CA THR A 496 41.12 2.43 -43.70
C THR A 496 39.66 2.54 -44.11
N GLU A 497 39.21 1.81 -45.13
CA GLU A 497 37.78 1.71 -45.48
C GLU A 497 36.95 1.16 -44.31
N ARG A 498 37.40 0.06 -43.69
CA ARG A 498 36.73 -0.51 -42.51
C ARG A 498 36.77 0.44 -41.31
N MET A 499 37.86 1.17 -41.12
CA MET A 499 37.95 2.20 -40.07
C MET A 499 36.97 3.35 -40.33
N ALA A 500 36.79 3.77 -41.58
CA ALA A 500 35.83 4.81 -41.94
C ALA A 500 34.39 4.37 -41.65
N GLU A 501 34.03 3.13 -42.00
CA GLU A 501 32.73 2.54 -41.69
C GLU A 501 32.48 2.46 -40.17
N ALA A 502 33.46 1.94 -39.41
CA ALA A 502 33.39 1.88 -37.96
C ALA A 502 33.25 3.28 -37.33
N THR A 503 33.92 4.28 -37.89
CA THR A 503 33.81 5.67 -37.45
C THR A 503 32.42 6.25 -37.72
N GLY A 504 31.78 5.85 -38.83
CA GLY A 504 30.38 6.16 -39.13
C GLY A 504 29.43 5.57 -38.09
N ALA A 505 29.59 4.29 -37.75
CA ALA A 505 28.78 3.63 -36.71
C ALA A 505 28.96 4.26 -35.32
N VAL A 506 30.18 4.72 -34.99
CA VAL A 506 30.44 5.50 -33.76
C VAL A 506 29.69 6.83 -33.79
N ALA A 507 29.64 7.52 -34.92
CA ALA A 507 28.88 8.76 -35.06
C ALA A 507 27.36 8.56 -34.89
N ASP A 508 26.80 7.44 -35.39
CA ASP A 508 25.42 7.04 -35.11
C ASP A 508 25.19 6.82 -33.60
N SER A 509 26.11 6.11 -32.96
CA SER A 509 26.03 5.82 -31.52
C SER A 509 26.06 7.09 -30.67
N ILE A 510 26.91 8.06 -31.02
CA ILE A 510 26.97 9.39 -30.39
C ILE A 510 25.61 10.11 -30.48
N ARG A 511 24.97 10.09 -31.65
CA ARG A 511 23.63 10.69 -31.83
C ARG A 511 22.59 10.02 -30.94
N GLN A 512 22.63 8.69 -30.84
CA GLN A 512 21.71 7.94 -29.97
C GLN A 512 21.95 8.23 -28.48
N LEU A 513 23.21 8.31 -28.05
CA LEU A 513 23.57 8.67 -26.68
C LEU A 513 23.06 10.06 -26.32
N THR A 514 23.28 11.04 -27.19
CA THR A 514 22.80 12.42 -27.00
C THR A 514 21.27 12.46 -26.89
N SER A 515 20.56 11.80 -27.80
CA SER A 515 19.09 11.70 -27.73
C SER A 515 18.60 11.00 -26.46
N THR A 516 19.33 10.00 -25.97
CA THR A 516 18.99 9.30 -24.73
C THR A 516 19.21 10.20 -23.53
N ALA A 517 20.33 10.93 -23.47
CA ALA A 517 20.61 11.90 -22.42
C ALA A 517 19.52 12.98 -22.35
N ASP A 518 19.09 13.49 -23.49
CA ASP A 518 18.03 14.50 -23.56
C ASP A 518 16.66 13.96 -23.12
N ARG A 519 16.31 12.73 -23.52
CA ARG A 519 15.08 12.07 -23.02
C ARG A 519 15.11 11.87 -21.50
N LEU A 520 16.25 11.46 -20.94
CA LEU A 520 16.39 11.32 -19.49
C LEU A 520 16.26 12.66 -18.77
N ARG A 521 16.82 13.74 -19.32
CA ARG A 521 16.64 15.11 -18.81
C ARG A 521 15.19 15.57 -18.90
N GLU A 522 14.50 15.27 -19.99
CA GLU A 522 13.08 15.62 -20.15
C GLU A 522 12.22 14.89 -19.12
N VAL A 523 12.38 13.56 -19.00
CA VAL A 523 11.61 12.75 -18.04
C VAL A 523 11.87 13.21 -16.62
N THR A 524 13.14 13.41 -16.24
CA THR A 524 13.48 13.89 -14.90
C THR A 524 13.15 15.37 -14.68
N GLY A 525 13.02 16.16 -15.73
CA GLY A 525 12.64 17.57 -15.69
C GLY A 525 11.19 17.79 -15.31
N ARG A 526 10.32 16.81 -15.54
CA ARG A 526 8.91 16.83 -15.09
C ARG A 526 8.76 16.67 -13.57
N PHE A 527 9.81 16.23 -12.88
CA PHE A 527 9.78 16.05 -11.43
C PHE A 527 10.34 17.27 -10.69
N GLU A 528 9.49 17.90 -9.89
CA GLU A 528 9.90 18.93 -8.92
C GLU A 528 10.54 18.25 -7.72
N VAL A 529 11.87 18.21 -7.70
CA VAL A 529 12.65 17.65 -6.61
C VAL A 529 12.93 18.74 -5.59
N ARG A 530 12.70 18.45 -4.31
CA ARG A 530 13.08 19.35 -3.22
C ARG A 530 14.58 19.60 -3.31
N ARG A 531 14.99 20.84 -3.62
CA ARG A 531 16.40 21.24 -3.48
C ARG A 531 16.78 21.00 -2.02
N ALA A 532 17.74 20.11 -1.79
CA ALA A 532 18.32 19.91 -0.46
C ALA A 532 18.70 21.30 0.08
N ALA A 533 18.14 21.68 1.23
CA ALA A 533 18.54 22.89 1.91
C ALA A 533 20.07 22.83 2.08
N PRO A 534 20.82 23.90 1.74
CA PRO A 534 22.26 23.90 1.91
C PRO A 534 22.54 23.53 3.37
N ALA A 535 23.26 22.43 3.58
CA ALA A 535 23.67 21.99 4.90
C ALA A 535 24.32 23.21 5.59
N GLY A 536 23.69 23.68 6.67
CA GLY A 536 24.20 24.77 7.47
C GLY A 536 25.62 24.45 7.86
N ARG A 537 26.56 25.28 7.40
CA ARG A 537 27.92 25.31 7.91
C ARG A 537 27.79 25.75 9.37
N ASN A 538 27.84 24.79 10.30
CA ASN A 538 28.12 25.07 11.71
C ASN A 538 29.59 25.43 11.87
#